data_AF-A0A3N9U0W5-F1
#
_entry.id   AF-A0A3N9U0W5-F1
#
_cell.length_a   1.000
_cell.length_b   1.000
_cell.length_c   1.000
_cell.angle_alpha   90.00
_cell.angle_beta   90.00
_cell.angle_gamma   90.00
#
_symmetry.space_group_name_H-M   'P 1'
#
loop_
_entity.id
_entity.type
_entity.pdbx_description
1 polymer ?
#
loop_
_entity_poly.entity_id
_entity_poly.type
_entity_poly.pdbx_seq_one_letter_code
_entity_poly.pdbx_strand_id
1 'polypeptide(L)'
;MPHQQEFEEVRAPQEITRLLDCLSGPQGAALAWEEGSGTPTPVLLMEIDPGESITLDITAVEGLHCQLKQGKPFRLVGYCEGMITRTPAITAADGEVTTAPSEAELSREVSRAPGQGVPLRRLWRCPYPDQLERLQRRQSFRARLRLGMSAEAVLRDGDIQDLHGDLIDLSVDGCRLDLPRTAAPVLTNRELPVPLELGFPDGTRLALQAVVQHHRFDPERRLVEAGFRFVGVGAHQDRTLWKLVREVEREAARIAEGVDSRRPPSSLFQLPAGRRGPRLGRREAETYPTVMTQRLSRVAGYLHAQAMELIQGGCIHGPRLSRQADHLLALYDEDRDGVLFALRFLTRESWPVRHGLSVAILLIDLLEDSLPGELRKSIVASAMIHDLGKVLLPEPLRLTPTFGDAERNRLVQHVGWLRERLSHCAWINASVFEATACQINERLDGSGYPAGIRDDELRELARASAVVDAIDAMRAQRPDRPPWRLAAIYRYLLDHPDKFDTSWVKRFIRRFGLYPIGSLVRFDDASLGWVLALDDQGRPSRVQRMAGKPPSQVPREPLIGPLVEGETLAALGEIQAEVIIGA
;
A
#
# COMPACT_ATOMS: atom_id res chain seq x y z
N MET A 1 -12.84 -14.55 -38.04
CA MET A 1 -12.25 -13.30 -38.55
C MET A 1 -11.93 -12.42 -37.35
N PRO A 2 -10.66 -12.12 -37.04
CA PRO A 2 -10.37 -11.17 -35.98
C PRO A 2 -10.85 -9.79 -36.45
N HIS A 3 -11.86 -9.24 -35.78
CA HIS A 3 -12.27 -7.86 -36.00
C HIS A 3 -11.03 -6.98 -35.79
N GLN A 4 -10.57 -6.33 -36.86
CA GLN A 4 -9.66 -5.19 -36.72
C GLN A 4 -10.32 -4.22 -35.73
N GLN A 5 -9.58 -3.83 -34.68
CA GLN A 5 -10.03 -2.84 -33.71
C GLN A 5 -10.10 -1.49 -34.42
N GLU A 6 -11.20 -1.21 -35.11
CA GLU A 6 -11.45 0.05 -35.80
C GLU A 6 -11.72 1.15 -34.77
N PHE A 7 -10.96 2.23 -34.86
CA PHE A 7 -11.23 3.44 -34.12
C PHE A 7 -12.34 4.21 -34.85
N GLU A 8 -13.35 4.68 -34.12
CA GLU A 8 -14.37 5.59 -34.61
C GLU A 8 -13.85 7.02 -34.56
N GLU A 9 -14.02 7.74 -35.66
CA GLU A 9 -13.51 9.10 -35.82
C GLU A 9 -14.56 10.14 -35.42
N VAL A 10 -14.16 11.10 -34.58
CA VAL A 10 -15.00 12.17 -34.03
C VAL A 10 -14.51 13.51 -34.56
N ARG A 11 -15.33 14.17 -35.38
CA ARG A 11 -15.01 15.50 -35.98
C ARG A 11 -15.89 16.64 -35.48
N ALA A 12 -16.92 16.35 -34.68
CA ALA A 12 -17.86 17.37 -34.21
C ALA A 12 -17.17 18.28 -33.16
N PRO A 13 -17.05 19.61 -33.38
CA PRO A 13 -16.25 20.50 -32.50
C PRO A 13 -16.68 20.50 -31.03
N GLN A 14 -17.98 20.42 -30.78
CA GLN A 14 -18.54 20.33 -29.42
C GLN A 14 -18.14 19.03 -28.73
N GLU A 15 -18.05 17.93 -29.49
CA GLU A 15 -17.70 16.63 -28.94
C GLU A 15 -16.19 16.46 -28.76
N ILE A 16 -15.38 17.05 -29.65
CA ILE A 16 -13.92 17.15 -29.47
C ILE A 16 -13.61 17.89 -28.16
N THR A 17 -14.23 19.05 -27.93
CA THR A 17 -14.03 19.84 -26.70
C THR A 17 -14.40 19.02 -25.47
N ARG A 18 -15.57 18.38 -25.48
CA ARG A 18 -16.05 17.53 -24.37
C ARG A 18 -15.11 16.36 -24.05
N LEU A 19 -14.52 15.74 -25.08
CA LEU A 19 -13.57 14.65 -24.92
C LEU A 19 -12.21 15.13 -24.40
N LEU A 20 -11.73 16.28 -24.86
CA LEU A 20 -10.52 16.92 -24.32
C LEU A 20 -10.74 17.34 -22.86
N ASP A 21 -11.89 17.92 -22.51
CA ASP A 21 -12.26 18.22 -21.12
C ASP A 21 -12.25 16.97 -20.26
N CYS A 22 -12.76 15.86 -20.77
CA CYS A 22 -12.71 14.58 -20.08
C CYS A 22 -11.26 14.09 -19.87
N LEU A 23 -10.36 14.27 -20.84
CA LEU A 23 -8.93 13.93 -20.72
C LEU A 23 -8.17 14.83 -19.73
N SER A 24 -8.65 16.06 -19.49
CA SER A 24 -8.16 16.94 -18.42
C SER A 24 -8.57 16.47 -17.01
N GLY A 25 -9.53 15.55 -16.91
CA GLY A 25 -10.09 15.04 -15.67
C GLY A 25 -9.23 14.02 -14.91
N PRO A 26 -9.78 13.39 -13.85
CA PRO A 26 -9.03 12.57 -12.89
C PRO A 26 -8.34 11.31 -13.47
N GLN A 27 -8.81 10.84 -14.63
CA GLN A 27 -8.20 9.69 -15.32
C GLN A 27 -6.92 10.06 -16.07
N GLY A 28 -6.74 11.36 -16.36
CA GLY A 28 -5.55 11.95 -16.97
C GLY A 28 -5.36 11.59 -18.45
N ALA A 29 -4.49 12.37 -19.10
CA ALA A 29 -3.99 12.09 -20.44
C ALA A 29 -2.58 11.47 -20.36
N ALA A 30 -2.23 10.70 -21.37
CA ALA A 30 -0.87 10.21 -21.55
C ALA A 30 -0.41 10.45 -22.99
N LEU A 31 0.85 10.82 -23.15
CA LEU A 31 1.53 11.00 -24.42
C LEU A 31 2.11 9.66 -24.88
N ALA A 32 1.72 9.20 -26.06
CA ALA A 32 2.26 8.00 -26.71
C ALA A 32 3.02 8.40 -27.98
N TRP A 33 4.26 7.97 -28.12
CA TRP A 33 5.07 8.22 -29.32
C TRP A 33 4.62 7.34 -30.49
N GLU A 34 4.72 7.84 -31.72
CA GLU A 34 4.39 7.06 -32.91
C GLU A 34 5.49 6.05 -33.27
N GLU A 35 6.75 6.44 -33.13
CA GLU A 35 7.92 5.57 -33.35
C GLU A 35 8.46 5.03 -32.02
N GLY A 36 7.90 3.91 -31.58
CA GLY A 36 8.41 3.13 -30.44
C GLY A 36 7.31 2.45 -29.65
N SER A 37 7.51 1.17 -29.29
CA SER A 37 6.64 0.40 -28.41
C SER A 37 6.76 0.80 -26.92
N GLY A 38 6.92 2.10 -26.65
CA GLY A 38 7.04 2.65 -25.31
C GLY A 38 5.70 2.71 -24.58
N THR A 39 5.75 2.68 -23.25
CA THR A 39 4.58 2.95 -22.40
C THR A 39 4.16 4.41 -22.53
N PRO A 40 2.85 4.71 -22.66
CA PRO A 40 2.36 6.09 -22.67
C PRO A 40 2.81 6.85 -21.42
N THR A 41 3.29 8.07 -21.62
CA THR A 41 3.88 8.92 -20.59
C THR A 41 2.83 9.89 -20.04
N PRO A 42 2.48 9.88 -18.75
CA PRO A 42 1.40 10.70 -18.22
C PRO A 42 1.73 12.20 -18.35
N VAL A 43 0.76 12.99 -18.81
CA VAL A 43 0.83 14.44 -18.95
C VAL A 43 -0.46 15.07 -18.45
N LEU A 44 -0.43 16.33 -18.02
CA LEU A 44 -1.64 17.05 -17.63
C LEU A 44 -2.09 17.97 -18.75
N LEU A 45 -3.34 17.84 -19.19
CA LEU A 45 -3.97 18.78 -20.10
C LEU A 45 -4.53 19.95 -19.27
N MET A 46 -3.92 21.12 -19.39
CA MET A 46 -4.17 22.28 -18.52
C MET A 46 -5.19 23.26 -19.09
N GLU A 47 -4.98 23.69 -20.34
CA GLU A 47 -5.82 24.67 -21.02
C GLU A 47 -6.26 24.09 -22.36
N ILE A 48 -7.51 24.34 -22.71
CA ILE A 48 -8.14 23.90 -23.95
C ILE A 48 -8.81 25.14 -24.51
N ASP A 49 -8.26 25.69 -25.59
CA ASP A 49 -8.83 26.80 -26.36
C ASP A 49 -9.50 26.22 -27.61
N PRO A 50 -10.85 26.07 -27.62
CA PRO A 50 -11.54 25.39 -28.70
C PRO A 50 -11.23 26.00 -30.08
N GLY A 51 -10.65 25.20 -30.97
CA GLY A 51 -10.29 25.62 -32.33
C GLY A 51 -8.96 26.36 -32.47
N GLU A 52 -8.26 26.66 -31.37
CA GLU A 52 -6.95 27.33 -31.39
C GLU A 52 -5.82 26.41 -30.92
N SER A 53 -5.83 26.03 -29.64
CA SER A 53 -4.73 25.27 -29.04
C SER A 53 -5.13 24.44 -27.84
N ILE A 54 -4.25 23.52 -27.47
CA ILE A 54 -4.26 22.84 -26.19
C ILE A 54 -2.90 22.98 -25.50
N THR A 55 -2.89 23.08 -24.17
CA THR A 55 -1.67 23.27 -23.39
C THR A 55 -1.46 22.08 -22.44
N LEU A 56 -0.27 21.49 -22.51
CA LEU A 56 0.14 20.36 -21.68
C LEU A 56 1.14 20.81 -20.61
N ASP A 57 0.92 20.46 -19.35
CA ASP A 57 1.97 20.55 -18.32
C ASP A 57 2.83 19.28 -18.36
N ILE A 58 4.09 19.49 -18.76
CA ILE A 58 5.11 18.44 -18.89
C ILE A 58 6.17 18.55 -17.80
N THR A 59 5.95 19.38 -16.77
CA THR A 59 6.92 19.67 -15.70
C THR A 59 7.35 18.41 -14.95
N ALA A 60 6.43 17.48 -14.75
CA ALA A 60 6.66 16.24 -13.99
C ALA A 60 7.45 15.16 -14.75
N VAL A 61 7.69 15.35 -16.05
CA VAL A 61 8.33 14.34 -16.91
C VAL A 61 9.67 14.85 -17.43
N GLU A 62 10.73 14.36 -16.80
CA GLU A 62 12.10 14.74 -17.15
C GLU A 62 12.46 14.28 -18.58
N GLY A 63 13.12 15.15 -19.34
CA GLY A 63 13.52 14.85 -20.74
C GLY A 63 12.40 14.95 -21.79
N LEU A 64 11.12 15.00 -21.40
CA LEU A 64 9.99 15.08 -22.35
C LEU A 64 10.08 16.31 -23.25
N HIS A 65 10.48 17.45 -22.68
CA HIS A 65 10.73 18.69 -23.42
C HIS A 65 11.79 18.55 -24.54
N CYS A 66 12.88 17.78 -24.32
CA CYS A 66 13.91 17.55 -25.34
C CYS A 66 13.35 16.72 -26.49
N GLN A 67 12.53 15.71 -26.18
CA GLN A 67 11.93 14.83 -27.17
C GLN A 67 10.86 15.56 -28.00
N LEU A 68 10.08 16.43 -27.36
CA LEU A 68 9.14 17.32 -28.06
C LEU A 68 9.90 18.32 -28.94
N LYS A 69 10.96 18.96 -28.46
CA LYS A 69 11.80 19.85 -29.30
C LYS A 69 12.47 19.16 -30.49
N GLN A 70 12.67 17.84 -30.43
CA GLN A 70 13.19 17.06 -31.56
C GLN A 70 12.15 16.84 -32.67
N GLY A 71 10.93 17.36 -32.53
CA GLY A 71 9.89 17.28 -33.56
C GLY A 71 9.25 15.90 -33.70
N LYS A 72 9.44 15.01 -32.73
CA LYS A 72 8.89 13.64 -32.80
C LYS A 72 7.36 13.66 -32.73
N PRO A 73 6.65 12.96 -33.63
CA PRO A 73 5.20 12.88 -33.59
C PRO A 73 4.73 12.05 -32.40
N PHE A 74 3.67 12.54 -31.74
CA PHE A 74 3.06 11.88 -30.59
C PHE A 74 1.53 11.95 -30.64
N ARG A 75 0.87 11.12 -29.85
CA ARG A 75 -0.59 11.15 -29.66
C ARG A 75 -0.90 11.33 -28.20
N LEU A 76 -1.92 12.10 -27.88
CA LEU A 76 -2.54 12.05 -26.56
C LEU A 76 -3.50 10.86 -26.54
N VAL A 77 -3.45 10.08 -25.47
CA VAL A 77 -4.29 8.90 -25.26
C VAL A 77 -4.83 8.96 -23.84
N GLY A 78 -6.10 8.64 -23.65
CA GLY A 78 -6.68 8.46 -22.34
C GLY A 78 -8.01 7.73 -22.41
N TYR A 79 -8.69 7.68 -21.27
CA TYR A 79 -9.97 7.00 -21.14
C TYR A 79 -11.08 8.01 -20.93
N CYS A 80 -12.02 8.04 -21.87
CA CYS A 80 -13.22 8.88 -21.78
C CYS A 80 -14.47 8.05 -21.94
N GLU A 81 -15.33 8.11 -20.92
CA GLU A 81 -16.61 7.39 -20.89
C GLU A 81 -16.46 5.88 -21.10
N GLY A 82 -15.35 5.29 -20.62
CA GLY A 82 -15.06 3.87 -20.78
C GLY A 82 -14.50 3.47 -22.15
N MET A 83 -14.36 4.41 -23.08
CA MET A 83 -13.66 4.24 -24.36
C MET A 83 -12.22 4.73 -24.27
N ILE A 84 -11.33 4.11 -25.06
CA ILE A 84 -10.02 4.71 -25.33
C ILE A 84 -10.27 5.88 -26.27
N THR A 85 -9.81 7.07 -25.92
CA THR A 85 -9.83 8.25 -26.78
C THR A 85 -8.39 8.64 -27.08
N ARG A 86 -8.09 8.95 -28.34
CA ARG A 86 -6.78 9.46 -28.72
C ARG A 86 -6.84 10.56 -29.76
N THR A 87 -5.82 11.41 -29.80
CA THR A 87 -5.62 12.38 -30.88
C THR A 87 -4.98 11.70 -32.10
N PRO A 88 -5.06 12.34 -33.29
CA PRO A 88 -4.11 12.16 -34.36
C PRO A 88 -2.67 12.38 -33.89
N ALA A 89 -1.71 11.97 -34.71
CA ALA A 89 -0.32 12.31 -34.48
C ALA A 89 -0.14 13.83 -34.54
N ILE A 90 0.29 14.42 -33.43
CA ILE A 90 0.64 15.81 -33.27
C ILE A 90 2.15 15.91 -33.50
N THR A 91 2.56 16.71 -34.47
CA THR A 91 3.99 16.96 -34.72
C THR A 91 4.45 18.06 -33.78
N ALA A 92 5.50 17.78 -33.01
CA ALA A 92 6.02 18.74 -32.03
C ALA A 92 6.74 19.97 -32.65
N ALA A 93 6.74 20.11 -33.98
CA ALA A 93 7.18 21.34 -34.66
C ALA A 93 6.15 22.49 -34.54
N ASP A 94 4.89 22.18 -34.22
CA ASP A 94 3.80 23.15 -34.15
C ASP A 94 3.54 23.69 -32.73
N GLY A 95 4.47 23.43 -31.80
CA GLY A 95 4.31 23.78 -30.39
C GLY A 95 5.45 24.60 -29.81
N GLU A 96 5.12 25.45 -28.85
CA GLU A 96 6.06 26.29 -28.13
C GLU A 96 6.15 25.89 -26.66
N VAL A 97 7.38 25.89 -26.11
CA VAL A 97 7.58 25.77 -24.66
C VAL A 97 7.42 27.14 -24.04
N THR A 98 6.35 27.34 -23.29
CA THR A 98 6.19 28.53 -22.45
C THR A 98 6.61 28.19 -21.02
N THR A 99 7.55 28.95 -20.47
CA THR A 99 7.88 28.90 -19.04
C THR A 99 7.11 30.00 -18.34
N ALA A 100 6.10 29.65 -17.54
CA ALA A 100 5.32 30.58 -16.74
C ALA A 100 5.38 30.20 -15.25
N PRO A 101 5.51 31.17 -14.33
CA PRO A 101 5.19 30.96 -12.92
C PRO A 101 3.67 30.75 -12.75
N SER A 102 3.22 29.85 -11.89
CA SER A 102 1.76 29.67 -11.69
C SER A 102 1.14 30.85 -10.90
N GLU A 103 -0.15 31.15 -11.12
CA GLU A 103 -0.86 32.23 -10.40
C GLU A 103 -0.82 32.06 -8.86
N ALA A 104 -0.84 30.81 -8.39
CA ALA A 104 -0.69 30.47 -6.98
C ALA A 104 0.73 30.73 -6.43
N GLU A 105 1.75 30.76 -7.30
CA GLU A 105 3.15 31.03 -6.95
C GLU A 105 3.48 32.52 -7.03
N LEU A 106 2.94 33.25 -8.01
CA LEU A 106 2.96 34.72 -8.06
C LEU A 106 2.36 35.34 -6.80
N SER A 107 1.27 34.74 -6.29
CA SER A 107 0.64 35.14 -5.03
C SER A 107 1.49 34.85 -3.78
N ARG A 108 2.42 33.89 -3.86
CA ARG A 108 3.35 33.52 -2.76
C ARG A 108 4.68 34.26 -2.84
N GLU A 109 5.02 34.82 -4.00
CA GLU A 109 6.24 35.59 -4.24
C GLU A 109 6.25 36.89 -3.43
N VAL A 110 5.08 37.51 -3.21
CA VAL A 110 4.90 38.71 -2.36
C VAL A 110 5.30 38.45 -0.89
N SER A 111 5.38 37.19 -0.47
CA SER A 111 5.64 36.78 0.93
C SER A 111 7.00 36.09 1.13
N ARG A 112 7.86 36.01 0.11
CA ARG A 112 9.16 35.30 0.19
C ARG A 112 10.35 36.26 0.31
N ALA A 113 11.35 35.85 1.09
CA ALA A 113 12.60 36.58 1.24
C ALA A 113 13.40 36.61 -0.09
N PRO A 114 14.20 37.66 -0.35
CA PRO A 114 14.90 37.81 -1.64
C PRO A 114 15.95 36.71 -1.81
N GLY A 115 15.86 35.91 -2.88
CA GLY A 115 16.93 34.99 -3.30
C GLY A 115 16.55 33.55 -3.64
N GLN A 116 15.29 33.11 -3.42
CA GLN A 116 14.82 31.80 -3.88
C GLN A 116 13.89 31.95 -5.09
N GLY A 117 14.41 31.68 -6.28
CA GLY A 117 13.62 31.73 -7.52
C GLY A 117 12.45 30.74 -7.51
N VAL A 118 11.35 31.11 -8.18
CA VAL A 118 10.17 30.25 -8.37
C VAL A 118 10.52 29.11 -9.35
N PRO A 119 10.20 27.84 -9.05
CA PRO A 119 10.39 26.76 -10.03
C PRO A 119 9.48 27.00 -11.24
N LEU A 120 10.07 27.13 -12.43
CA LEU A 120 9.35 27.39 -13.67
C LEU A 120 8.57 26.13 -14.10
N ARG A 121 7.25 26.25 -14.30
CA ARG A 121 6.48 25.20 -14.98
C ARG A 121 6.87 25.16 -16.46
N ARG A 122 6.94 23.95 -17.01
CA ARG A 122 7.19 23.71 -18.43
C ARG A 122 5.86 23.33 -19.06
N LEU A 123 5.29 24.30 -19.79
CA LEU A 123 4.06 24.09 -20.53
C LEU A 123 4.41 23.91 -22.01
N TRP A 124 3.70 22.98 -22.66
CA TRP A 124 3.81 22.72 -24.08
C TRP A 124 2.48 23.03 -24.74
N ARG A 125 2.42 24.10 -25.53
CA ARG A 125 1.24 24.47 -26.32
C ARG A 125 1.31 23.76 -27.67
N CYS A 126 0.23 23.12 -28.12
CA CYS A 126 0.14 22.54 -29.46
C CYS A 126 -1.23 22.83 -30.11
N PRO A 127 -1.38 22.63 -31.43
CA PRO A 127 -2.63 22.95 -32.13
C PRO A 127 -3.81 22.15 -31.61
N TYR A 128 -4.99 22.76 -31.65
CA TYR A 128 -6.23 22.08 -31.35
C TYR A 128 -6.52 20.99 -32.41
N PRO A 129 -6.80 19.73 -32.03
CA PRO A 129 -7.03 18.65 -32.99
C PRO A 129 -8.34 18.85 -33.75
N ASP A 130 -8.31 18.67 -35.07
CA ASP A 130 -9.48 18.73 -35.96
C ASP A 130 -10.36 17.49 -35.87
N GLN A 131 -9.82 16.39 -35.35
CA GLN A 131 -10.52 15.13 -35.11
C GLN A 131 -9.94 14.39 -33.90
N LEU A 132 -10.73 13.51 -33.29
CA LEU A 132 -10.30 12.52 -32.30
C LEU A 132 -10.72 11.12 -32.72
N GLU A 133 -10.06 10.11 -32.17
CA GLU A 133 -10.35 8.71 -32.44
C GLU A 133 -10.77 7.99 -31.15
N ARG A 134 -11.87 7.26 -31.19
CA ARG A 134 -12.41 6.47 -30.06
C ARG A 134 -12.37 4.99 -30.37
N LEU A 135 -11.94 4.17 -29.41
CA LEU A 135 -11.98 2.73 -29.53
C LEU A 135 -12.73 2.12 -28.34
N GLN A 136 -13.89 1.53 -28.66
CA GLN A 136 -14.64 0.68 -27.75
C GLN A 136 -14.07 -0.75 -27.82
N ARG A 137 -13.09 -1.05 -26.97
CA ARG A 137 -12.43 -2.39 -26.95
C ARG A 137 -13.32 -3.54 -26.48
N ARG A 138 -14.47 -3.26 -25.86
CA ARG A 138 -15.29 -4.26 -25.17
C ARG A 138 -16.76 -4.06 -25.52
N GLN A 139 -17.44 -5.13 -25.92
CA GLN A 139 -18.87 -5.10 -26.27
C GLN A 139 -19.78 -5.07 -25.04
N SER A 140 -19.30 -5.50 -23.86
CA SER A 140 -20.06 -5.51 -22.61
C SER A 140 -19.36 -4.76 -21.48
N PHE A 141 -20.19 -4.14 -20.64
CA PHE A 141 -19.76 -3.47 -19.42
C PHE A 141 -19.28 -4.47 -18.36
N ARG A 142 -18.22 -4.11 -17.64
CA ARG A 142 -17.64 -4.92 -16.55
C ARG A 142 -17.78 -4.21 -15.21
N ALA A 143 -18.64 -4.72 -14.34
CA ALA A 143 -18.79 -4.23 -12.98
C ALA A 143 -17.63 -4.77 -12.11
N ARG A 144 -16.85 -3.86 -11.51
CA ARG A 144 -15.69 -4.20 -10.66
C ARG A 144 -16.09 -4.20 -9.19
N LEU A 145 -15.73 -5.26 -8.47
CA LEU A 145 -15.95 -5.34 -7.03
C LEU A 145 -14.95 -4.42 -6.31
N ARG A 146 -15.46 -3.54 -5.42
CA ARG A 146 -14.67 -2.62 -4.60
C ARG A 146 -14.36 -3.23 -3.23
N LEU A 147 -13.45 -2.60 -2.49
CA LEU A 147 -13.12 -2.99 -1.12
C LEU A 147 -14.40 -3.00 -0.25
N GLY A 148 -14.72 -4.14 0.39
CA GLY A 148 -15.97 -4.34 1.14
C GLY A 148 -17.07 -5.06 0.35
N MET A 149 -16.84 -5.42 -0.92
CA MET A 149 -17.70 -6.31 -1.69
C MET A 149 -16.98 -7.65 -1.88
N SER A 150 -17.60 -8.74 -1.42
CA SER A 150 -17.07 -10.10 -1.58
C SER A 150 -18.03 -11.00 -2.36
N ALA A 151 -17.48 -11.79 -3.28
CA ALA A 151 -18.19 -12.84 -4.00
C ALA A 151 -17.21 -13.96 -4.34
N GLU A 152 -17.63 -15.20 -4.12
CA GLU A 152 -16.83 -16.39 -4.42
C GLU A 152 -17.03 -16.86 -5.86
N ALA A 153 -16.03 -17.58 -6.35
CA ALA A 153 -16.08 -18.36 -7.56
C ALA A 153 -15.51 -19.75 -7.27
N VAL A 154 -16.20 -20.80 -7.70
CA VAL A 154 -15.77 -22.19 -7.55
C VAL A 154 -15.60 -22.80 -8.94
N LEU A 155 -14.37 -23.19 -9.27
CA LEU A 155 -14.06 -23.97 -10.45
C LEU A 155 -14.09 -25.44 -10.09
N ARG A 156 -14.85 -26.24 -10.85
CA ARG A 156 -14.88 -27.69 -10.71
C ARG A 156 -14.22 -28.32 -11.93
N ASP A 157 -13.17 -29.09 -11.71
CA ASP A 157 -12.53 -29.90 -12.75
C ASP A 157 -12.64 -31.38 -12.34
N GLY A 158 -12.97 -32.26 -13.29
CA GLY A 158 -13.44 -33.63 -13.02
C GLY A 158 -12.48 -34.51 -12.22
N ASP A 159 -11.19 -34.14 -12.17
CA ASP A 159 -10.12 -34.87 -11.48
C ASP A 159 -9.50 -34.11 -10.28
N ILE A 160 -9.89 -32.84 -10.03
CA ILE A 160 -9.29 -31.98 -9.00
C ILE A 160 -10.36 -31.49 -8.02
N GLN A 161 -10.00 -31.44 -6.73
CA GLN A 161 -10.84 -30.86 -5.67
C GLN A 161 -11.28 -29.43 -6.02
N ASP A 162 -12.54 -29.09 -5.75
CA ASP A 162 -13.14 -27.76 -5.99
C ASP A 162 -12.17 -26.61 -5.69
N LEU A 163 -11.85 -25.81 -6.71
CA LEU A 163 -10.92 -24.69 -6.64
C LEU A 163 -11.69 -23.41 -6.38
N HIS A 164 -11.53 -22.88 -5.16
CA HIS A 164 -12.16 -21.65 -4.73
C HIS A 164 -11.31 -20.42 -5.10
N GLY A 165 -11.94 -19.36 -5.60
CA GLY A 165 -11.34 -18.08 -5.93
C GLY A 165 -12.25 -16.88 -5.66
N ASP A 166 -11.69 -15.69 -5.78
CA ASP A 166 -12.40 -14.42 -5.54
C ASP A 166 -12.78 -13.74 -6.85
N LEU A 167 -14.03 -13.27 -6.95
CA LEU A 167 -14.52 -12.53 -8.10
C LEU A 167 -14.01 -11.08 -8.07
N ILE A 168 -13.29 -10.67 -9.12
CA ILE A 168 -12.65 -9.34 -9.24
C ILE A 168 -13.52 -8.38 -10.06
N ASP A 169 -14.04 -8.87 -11.19
CA ASP A 169 -15.04 -8.18 -11.99
C ASP A 169 -15.97 -9.18 -12.67
N LEU A 170 -17.18 -8.71 -12.96
CA LEU A 170 -18.24 -9.47 -13.61
C LEU A 170 -18.83 -8.68 -14.78
N SER A 171 -19.08 -9.38 -15.86
CA SER A 171 -19.81 -8.90 -17.04
C SER A 171 -20.77 -9.98 -17.51
N VAL A 172 -21.62 -9.65 -18.48
CA VAL A 172 -22.53 -10.62 -19.08
C VAL A 172 -21.80 -11.69 -19.90
N ASP A 173 -20.62 -11.36 -20.44
CA ASP A 173 -19.83 -12.29 -21.28
C ASP A 173 -18.72 -13.03 -20.53
N GLY A 174 -18.45 -12.68 -19.27
CA GLY A 174 -17.34 -13.27 -18.53
C GLY A 174 -17.02 -12.59 -17.22
N CYS A 175 -15.95 -13.05 -16.58
CA CYS A 175 -15.48 -12.53 -15.31
C CYS A 175 -13.96 -12.60 -15.19
N ARG A 176 -13.43 -11.99 -14.14
CA ARG A 176 -12.04 -12.16 -13.73
C ARG A 176 -11.97 -12.63 -12.30
N LEU A 177 -11.10 -13.60 -12.04
CA LEU A 177 -10.94 -14.26 -10.76
C LEU A 177 -9.50 -14.18 -10.27
N ASP A 178 -9.33 -14.08 -8.96
CA ASP A 178 -8.08 -14.42 -8.27
C ASP A 178 -8.19 -15.85 -7.73
N LEU A 179 -7.26 -16.73 -8.12
CA LEU A 179 -7.26 -18.16 -7.81
C LEU A 179 -5.99 -18.59 -7.06
N PRO A 180 -6.03 -19.66 -6.26
CA PRO A 180 -4.82 -20.22 -5.65
C PRO A 180 -3.86 -20.76 -6.70
N ARG A 181 -2.56 -20.80 -6.38
CA ARG A 181 -1.53 -21.37 -7.26
C ARG A 181 -1.83 -22.81 -7.72
N THR A 182 -2.56 -23.58 -6.91
CA THR A 182 -3.00 -24.93 -7.26
C THR A 182 -3.95 -24.98 -8.47
N ALA A 183 -4.52 -23.85 -8.89
CA ALA A 183 -5.35 -23.76 -10.09
C ALA A 183 -4.56 -23.70 -11.40
N ALA A 184 -3.23 -23.50 -11.36
CA ALA A 184 -2.39 -23.39 -12.56
C ALA A 184 -2.56 -24.55 -13.58
N PRO A 185 -2.70 -25.84 -13.18
CA PRO A 185 -2.94 -26.93 -14.12
C PRO A 185 -4.25 -26.77 -14.90
N VAL A 186 -5.34 -26.40 -14.22
CA VAL A 186 -6.67 -26.17 -14.82
C VAL A 186 -6.64 -24.99 -15.80
N LEU A 187 -5.85 -23.97 -15.49
CA LEU A 187 -5.72 -22.75 -16.31
C LEU A 187 -4.83 -22.95 -17.55
N THR A 188 -4.09 -24.06 -17.63
CA THR A 188 -3.18 -24.36 -18.74
C THR A 188 -3.95 -24.84 -19.98
N ASN A 189 -5.11 -25.47 -19.80
CA ASN A 189 -5.94 -25.99 -20.89
C ASN A 189 -6.99 -24.96 -21.35
N ARG A 190 -6.64 -24.12 -22.34
CA ARG A 190 -7.42 -22.92 -22.72
C ARG A 190 -8.63 -23.18 -23.62
N GLU A 191 -8.82 -24.39 -24.13
CA GLU A 191 -9.83 -24.67 -25.15
C GLU A 191 -11.08 -25.41 -24.63
N LEU A 192 -10.98 -26.03 -23.44
CA LEU A 192 -12.09 -26.77 -22.86
C LEU A 192 -12.89 -25.90 -21.87
N PRO A 193 -14.23 -25.86 -21.97
CA PRO A 193 -15.07 -25.23 -20.96
C PRO A 193 -14.93 -25.92 -19.61
N VAL A 194 -14.71 -25.11 -18.57
CA VAL A 194 -14.71 -25.55 -17.17
C VAL A 194 -16.00 -25.09 -16.48
N PRO A 195 -16.64 -25.95 -15.68
CA PRO A 195 -17.72 -25.55 -14.79
C PRO A 195 -17.25 -24.48 -13.79
N LEU A 196 -17.99 -23.38 -13.73
CA LEU A 196 -17.73 -22.25 -12.84
C LEU A 196 -19.02 -21.87 -12.10
N GLU A 197 -18.98 -21.85 -10.78
CA GLU A 197 -20.10 -21.42 -9.93
C GLU A 197 -19.74 -20.12 -9.22
N LEU A 198 -20.50 -19.05 -9.45
CA LEU A 198 -20.39 -17.78 -8.72
C LEU A 198 -21.29 -17.83 -7.49
N GLY A 199 -20.81 -17.37 -6.34
CA GLY A 199 -21.56 -17.31 -5.09
C GLY A 199 -21.46 -15.95 -4.40
N PHE A 200 -22.57 -15.47 -3.85
CA PHE A 200 -22.67 -14.18 -3.17
C PHE A 200 -23.06 -14.35 -1.69
N PRO A 201 -22.70 -13.40 -0.80
CA PRO A 201 -22.95 -13.47 0.64
C PRO A 201 -24.41 -13.71 1.06
N ASP A 202 -25.37 -13.24 0.29
CA ASP A 202 -26.81 -13.45 0.53
C ASP A 202 -27.27 -14.91 0.29
N GLY A 203 -26.38 -15.74 -0.25
CA GLY A 203 -26.64 -17.12 -0.64
C GLY A 203 -27.00 -17.30 -2.11
N THR A 204 -27.04 -16.23 -2.91
CA THR A 204 -27.24 -16.31 -4.36
C THR A 204 -26.09 -17.08 -5.00
N ARG A 205 -26.42 -18.07 -5.84
CA ARG A 205 -25.46 -18.86 -6.62
C ARG A 205 -25.83 -18.89 -8.09
N LEU A 206 -24.83 -18.89 -8.97
CA LEU A 206 -25.00 -18.98 -10.41
C LEU A 206 -23.94 -19.90 -11.02
N ALA A 207 -24.38 -21.06 -11.51
CA ALA A 207 -23.53 -22.01 -12.22
C ALA A 207 -23.50 -21.70 -13.74
N LEU A 208 -22.30 -21.72 -14.31
CA LEU A 208 -21.97 -21.37 -15.70
C LEU A 208 -20.91 -22.33 -16.25
N GLN A 209 -20.77 -22.36 -17.57
CA GLN A 209 -19.61 -22.94 -18.25
C GLN A 209 -18.71 -21.80 -18.73
N ALA A 210 -17.40 -21.90 -18.50
CA ALA A 210 -16.48 -20.83 -18.80
C ALA A 210 -15.17 -21.32 -19.43
N VAL A 211 -14.58 -20.54 -20.33
CA VAL A 211 -13.31 -20.84 -20.99
C VAL A 211 -12.26 -19.83 -20.54
N VAL A 212 -11.07 -20.31 -20.16
CA VAL A 212 -9.94 -19.47 -19.74
C VAL A 212 -9.42 -18.67 -20.93
N GLN A 213 -9.39 -17.34 -20.82
CA GLN A 213 -8.91 -16.44 -21.87
C GLN A 213 -7.45 -16.05 -21.67
N HIS A 214 -7.11 -15.65 -20.45
CA HIS A 214 -5.75 -15.26 -20.06
C HIS A 214 -5.55 -15.56 -18.58
N HIS A 215 -4.32 -15.90 -18.18
CA HIS A 215 -3.96 -16.00 -16.79
C HIS A 215 -2.55 -15.45 -16.57
N ARG A 216 -2.31 -14.88 -15.40
CA ARG A 216 -1.02 -14.37 -14.98
C ARG A 216 -0.77 -14.79 -13.54
N PHE A 217 0.39 -15.38 -13.28
CA PHE A 217 0.81 -15.67 -11.92
C PHE A 217 1.26 -14.36 -11.25
N ASP A 218 0.72 -14.09 -10.07
CA ASP A 218 1.15 -13.01 -9.19
C ASP A 218 2.08 -13.61 -8.12
N PRO A 219 3.41 -13.49 -8.28
CA PRO A 219 4.39 -14.09 -7.38
C PRO A 219 4.35 -13.48 -5.96
N GLU A 220 3.83 -12.27 -5.82
CA GLU A 220 3.74 -11.52 -4.57
C GLU A 220 2.56 -12.02 -3.74
N ARG A 221 1.39 -12.09 -4.37
CA ARG A 221 0.16 -12.58 -3.74
C ARG A 221 0.10 -14.10 -3.66
N ARG A 222 1.00 -14.79 -4.38
CA ARG A 222 0.99 -16.25 -4.60
C ARG A 222 -0.35 -16.76 -5.17
N LEU A 223 -0.97 -15.94 -6.01
CA LEU A 223 -2.26 -16.20 -6.66
C LEU A 223 -2.09 -16.22 -8.18
N VAL A 224 -3.08 -16.73 -8.88
CA VAL A 224 -3.20 -16.66 -10.33
C VAL A 224 -4.40 -15.78 -10.65
N GLU A 225 -4.16 -14.64 -11.28
CA GLU A 225 -5.21 -13.78 -11.84
C GLU A 225 -5.62 -14.38 -13.18
N ALA A 226 -6.88 -14.77 -13.33
CA ALA A 226 -7.39 -15.43 -14.54
C ALA A 226 -8.68 -14.79 -15.05
N GLY A 227 -8.75 -14.57 -16.36
CA GLY A 227 -9.93 -14.09 -17.07
C GLY A 227 -10.68 -15.24 -17.72
N PHE A 228 -11.99 -15.25 -17.55
CA PHE A 228 -12.90 -16.28 -18.05
C PHE A 228 -13.94 -15.66 -18.97
N ARG A 229 -14.29 -16.38 -20.04
CA ARG A 229 -15.40 -16.07 -20.94
C ARG A 229 -16.50 -17.12 -20.77
N PHE A 230 -17.73 -16.69 -20.57
CA PHE A 230 -18.85 -17.62 -20.43
C PHE A 230 -19.25 -18.21 -21.78
N VAL A 231 -19.65 -19.49 -21.78
CA VAL A 231 -20.09 -20.24 -22.96
C VAL A 231 -21.37 -21.01 -22.64
N GLY A 232 -22.23 -21.22 -23.65
CA GLY A 232 -23.47 -21.99 -23.46
C GLY A 232 -24.47 -21.36 -22.48
N VAL A 233 -24.46 -20.03 -22.32
CA VAL A 233 -25.34 -19.31 -21.39
C VAL A 233 -26.79 -19.36 -21.88
N GLY A 234 -27.68 -19.97 -21.11
CA GLY A 234 -29.11 -20.01 -21.40
C GLY A 234 -29.84 -18.71 -21.03
N ALA A 235 -31.05 -18.51 -21.56
CA ALA A 235 -31.83 -17.28 -21.36
C ALA A 235 -32.21 -16.97 -19.89
N HIS A 236 -32.18 -17.96 -18.99
CA HIS A 236 -32.36 -17.72 -17.56
C HIS A 236 -31.06 -17.24 -16.90
N GLN A 237 -29.92 -17.88 -17.21
CA GLN A 237 -28.60 -17.49 -16.71
C GLN A 237 -28.22 -16.09 -17.18
N ASP A 238 -28.51 -15.75 -18.44
CA ASP A 238 -28.27 -14.42 -19.01
C ASP A 238 -29.02 -13.31 -18.24
N ARG A 239 -30.32 -13.52 -17.97
CA ARG A 239 -31.12 -12.59 -17.15
C ARG A 239 -30.60 -12.45 -15.72
N THR A 240 -30.10 -13.54 -15.13
CA THR A 240 -29.51 -13.52 -13.79
C THR A 240 -28.15 -12.80 -13.79
N LEU A 241 -27.31 -13.02 -14.80
CA LEU A 241 -26.04 -12.30 -14.99
C LEU A 241 -26.26 -10.79 -15.08
N TRP A 242 -27.20 -10.35 -15.92
CA TRP A 242 -27.56 -8.94 -16.06
C TRP A 242 -27.95 -8.31 -14.71
N LYS A 243 -28.76 -9.00 -13.91
CA LYS A 243 -29.14 -8.53 -12.57
C LYS A 243 -27.93 -8.41 -11.64
N LEU A 244 -27.07 -9.44 -11.62
CA LEU A 244 -25.87 -9.45 -10.78
C LEU A 244 -24.89 -8.33 -11.17
N VAL A 245 -24.61 -8.15 -12.46
CA VAL A 245 -23.71 -7.09 -12.96
C VAL A 245 -24.22 -5.72 -12.54
N ARG A 246 -25.52 -5.45 -12.73
CA ARG A 246 -26.14 -4.17 -12.37
C ARG A 246 -26.09 -3.92 -10.86
N GLU A 247 -26.26 -4.95 -10.05
CA GLU A 247 -26.25 -4.83 -8.60
C GLU A 247 -24.83 -4.64 -8.05
N VAL A 248 -23.83 -5.32 -8.63
CA VAL A 248 -22.40 -5.08 -8.36
C VAL A 248 -22.04 -3.63 -8.69
N GLU A 249 -22.47 -3.12 -9.85
CA GLU A 249 -22.22 -1.74 -10.26
C GLU A 249 -22.86 -0.73 -9.29
N ARG A 250 -24.13 -0.95 -8.93
CA ARG A 250 -24.88 -0.10 -8.00
C ARG A 250 -24.17 0.01 -6.64
N GLU A 251 -23.74 -1.12 -6.10
CA GLU A 251 -23.05 -1.17 -4.80
C GLU A 251 -21.65 -0.56 -4.88
N ALA A 252 -20.92 -0.80 -5.97
CA ALA A 252 -19.62 -0.18 -6.21
C ALA A 252 -19.74 1.36 -6.32
N ALA A 253 -20.81 1.88 -6.91
CA ALA A 253 -21.08 3.31 -6.95
C ALA A 253 -21.42 3.86 -5.56
N ARG A 254 -22.26 3.17 -4.78
CA ARG A 254 -22.58 3.53 -3.39
C ARG A 254 -21.33 3.64 -2.51
N ILE A 255 -20.41 2.68 -2.61
CA ILE A 255 -19.14 2.69 -1.86
C ILE A 255 -18.23 3.85 -2.31
N ALA A 256 -18.24 4.20 -3.61
CA ALA A 256 -17.46 5.32 -4.12
C ALA A 256 -17.96 6.68 -3.64
N GLU A 257 -19.27 6.82 -3.39
CA GLU A 257 -19.91 8.03 -2.84
C GLU A 257 -19.64 8.25 -1.34
N GLY A 258 -19.23 7.23 -0.59
CA GLY A 258 -18.84 7.36 0.82
C GLY A 258 -20.00 7.59 1.80
N VAL A 259 -19.74 8.31 2.90
CA VAL A 259 -20.66 8.53 4.04
C VAL A 259 -21.93 9.30 3.64
N ASP A 260 -21.89 10.04 2.54
CA ASP A 260 -23.03 10.84 2.03
C ASP A 260 -24.01 10.05 1.14
N SER A 261 -23.77 8.76 0.87
CA SER A 261 -24.65 7.98 -0.01
C SER A 261 -26.00 7.66 0.65
N ARG A 262 -27.08 8.19 0.06
CA ARG A 262 -28.47 7.95 0.50
C ARG A 262 -29.02 6.56 0.10
N ARG A 263 -28.26 5.76 -0.66
CA ARG A 263 -28.73 4.47 -1.18
C ARG A 263 -28.52 3.36 -0.14
N PRO A 264 -29.51 2.48 0.09
CA PRO A 264 -29.32 1.36 1.01
C PRO A 264 -28.29 0.36 0.47
N PRO A 265 -27.52 -0.29 1.37
CA PRO A 265 -26.55 -1.31 1.00
C PRO A 265 -27.24 -2.49 0.32
N SER A 266 -26.60 -3.06 -0.70
CA SER A 266 -27.12 -4.24 -1.40
C SER A 266 -27.30 -5.43 -0.46
N SER A 267 -28.45 -6.10 -0.56
CA SER A 267 -28.66 -7.38 0.10
C SER A 267 -27.72 -8.45 -0.44
N LEU A 268 -27.30 -8.36 -1.71
CA LEU A 268 -26.42 -9.33 -2.38
C LEU A 268 -25.10 -9.55 -1.63
N PHE A 269 -24.59 -8.50 -0.98
CA PHE A 269 -23.34 -8.51 -0.21
C PHE A 269 -23.57 -8.56 1.31
N GLN A 270 -24.79 -8.88 1.78
CA GLN A 270 -25.12 -9.02 3.20
C GLN A 270 -25.27 -10.49 3.58
N LEU A 271 -24.67 -10.88 4.71
CA LEU A 271 -24.82 -12.22 5.28
C LEU A 271 -26.15 -12.36 6.03
N PRO A 272 -27.03 -13.31 5.66
CA PRO A 272 -28.23 -13.61 6.43
C PRO A 272 -27.86 -14.25 7.78
N ALA A 273 -28.57 -13.86 8.86
CA ALA A 273 -28.34 -14.40 10.20
C ALA A 273 -28.41 -15.94 10.21
N GLY A 274 -27.35 -16.60 10.69
CA GLY A 274 -27.30 -18.05 10.90
C GLY A 274 -26.83 -18.91 9.71
N ARG A 275 -26.41 -18.33 8.58
CA ARG A 275 -25.79 -19.09 7.46
C ARG A 275 -24.27 -18.89 7.40
N ARG A 276 -23.55 -19.97 7.06
CA ARG A 276 -22.12 -19.89 6.71
C ARG A 276 -21.99 -19.20 5.35
N GLY A 277 -21.25 -18.09 5.32
CA GLY A 277 -20.93 -17.39 4.09
C GLY A 277 -20.10 -18.22 3.10
N PRO A 278 -19.95 -17.73 1.87
CA PRO A 278 -19.05 -18.31 0.88
C PRO A 278 -17.63 -18.52 1.43
N ARG A 279 -16.94 -19.59 1.01
CA ARG A 279 -15.57 -19.90 1.42
C ARG A 279 -14.62 -19.04 0.58
N LEU A 280 -14.44 -17.80 1.01
CA LEU A 280 -13.69 -16.76 0.33
C LEU A 280 -12.18 -17.06 0.25
N GLY A 281 -11.61 -16.88 -0.94
CA GLY A 281 -10.22 -17.03 -1.28
C GLY A 281 -9.44 -15.72 -1.11
N ARG A 282 -9.34 -15.24 0.14
CA ARG A 282 -8.17 -14.50 0.66
C ARG A 282 -8.09 -12.96 0.54
N ARG A 283 -9.20 -12.22 0.65
CA ARG A 283 -9.16 -10.83 1.18
C ARG A 283 -10.09 -10.49 2.34
N GLU A 284 -11.13 -11.28 2.62
CA GLU A 284 -12.03 -11.08 3.78
C GLU A 284 -12.12 -12.28 4.75
N ALA A 285 -11.46 -13.41 4.46
CA ALA A 285 -11.45 -14.59 5.34
C ALA A 285 -10.36 -14.55 6.44
N GLU A 286 -9.80 -13.37 6.69
CA GLU A 286 -8.73 -13.20 7.67
C GLU A 286 -9.25 -12.34 8.81
N THR A 287 -9.76 -12.99 9.86
CA THR A 287 -10.05 -12.30 11.12
C THR A 287 -8.77 -11.60 11.55
N TYR A 288 -8.90 -10.32 11.88
CA TYR A 288 -7.86 -9.53 12.53
C TYR A 288 -8.23 -9.42 14.01
N PRO A 289 -7.23 -9.43 14.92
CA PRO A 289 -7.52 -9.36 16.34
C PRO A 289 -8.29 -8.09 16.74
N THR A 290 -8.09 -7.00 16.01
CA THR A 290 -8.80 -5.73 16.19
C THR A 290 -9.15 -5.08 14.84
N VAL A 291 -10.13 -4.17 14.86
CA VAL A 291 -10.45 -3.29 13.71
C VAL A 291 -9.24 -2.45 13.32
N MET A 292 -8.47 -1.96 14.30
CA MET A 292 -7.26 -1.19 14.03
C MET A 292 -6.20 -2.03 13.29
N THR A 293 -6.02 -3.31 13.63
CA THR A 293 -5.11 -4.20 12.89
C THR A 293 -5.57 -4.39 11.44
N GLN A 294 -6.88 -4.47 11.18
CA GLN A 294 -7.41 -4.53 9.82
C GLN A 294 -7.18 -3.23 9.04
N ARG A 295 -7.27 -2.07 9.69
CA ARG A 295 -7.00 -0.77 9.06
C ARG A 295 -5.51 -0.63 8.74
N LEU A 296 -4.65 -1.00 9.69
CA LEU A 296 -3.20 -0.94 9.56
C LEU A 296 -2.67 -1.91 8.50
N SER A 297 -3.31 -3.07 8.29
CA SER A 297 -2.92 -4.00 7.23
C SER A 297 -3.08 -3.42 5.82
N ARG A 298 -3.89 -2.37 5.63
CA ARG A 298 -3.98 -1.64 4.35
C ARG A 298 -2.70 -0.85 4.07
N VAL A 299 -2.13 -0.21 5.10
CA VAL A 299 -0.84 0.48 5.01
C VAL A 299 0.29 -0.53 4.79
N ALA A 300 0.23 -1.66 5.50
CA ALA A 300 1.18 -2.76 5.32
C ALA A 300 1.14 -3.32 3.88
N GLY A 301 -0.06 -3.51 3.33
CA GLY A 301 -0.25 -3.95 1.95
C GLY A 301 0.36 -2.99 0.92
N TYR A 302 0.36 -1.69 1.18
CA TYR A 302 1.10 -0.72 0.36
C TYR A 302 2.61 -0.95 0.44
N LEU A 303 3.18 -1.03 1.65
CA LEU A 303 4.62 -1.25 1.83
C LEU A 303 5.07 -2.59 1.22
N HIS A 304 4.22 -3.62 1.32
CA HIS A 304 4.44 -4.89 0.63
C HIS A 304 4.49 -4.70 -0.88
N ALA A 305 3.54 -3.98 -1.48
CA ALA A 305 3.57 -3.69 -2.91
C ALA A 305 4.81 -2.87 -3.32
N GLN A 306 5.26 -1.93 -2.49
CA GLN A 306 6.51 -1.19 -2.75
C GLN A 306 7.74 -2.09 -2.65
N ALA A 307 7.79 -2.99 -1.65
CA ALA A 307 8.87 -3.97 -1.54
C ALA A 307 8.99 -4.81 -2.82
N MET A 308 7.87 -5.20 -3.42
CA MET A 308 7.89 -6.00 -4.62
C MET A 308 8.24 -5.19 -5.87
N GLU A 309 7.77 -3.93 -5.96
CA GLU A 309 8.21 -2.99 -6.98
C GLU A 309 9.74 -2.82 -6.97
N LEU A 310 10.35 -2.72 -5.78
CA LEU A 310 11.81 -2.69 -5.62
C LEU A 310 12.48 -3.95 -6.19
N ILE A 311 11.95 -5.15 -5.88
CA ILE A 311 12.48 -6.43 -6.41
C ILE A 311 12.42 -6.46 -7.94
N GLN A 312 11.38 -5.89 -8.54
CA GLN A 312 11.22 -5.78 -9.99
C GLN A 312 12.12 -4.70 -10.63
N GLY A 313 12.91 -3.98 -9.81
CA GLY A 313 13.79 -2.91 -10.27
C GLY A 313 13.08 -1.57 -10.45
N GLY A 314 11.86 -1.41 -9.93
CA GLY A 314 11.13 -0.15 -9.87
C GLY A 314 11.54 0.74 -8.69
N CYS A 315 10.82 1.84 -8.50
CA CYS A 315 11.10 2.86 -7.48
C CYS A 315 9.94 3.01 -6.49
N ILE A 316 10.21 3.60 -5.32
CA ILE A 316 9.15 3.92 -4.36
C ILE A 316 8.32 5.10 -4.91
N HIS A 317 7.01 4.90 -4.95
CA HIS A 317 6.08 5.88 -5.50
C HIS A 317 5.80 7.00 -4.49
N GLY A 318 6.54 8.10 -4.58
CA GLY A 318 6.49 9.24 -3.65
C GLY A 318 5.09 9.76 -3.28
N PRO A 319 4.21 10.08 -4.25
CA PRO A 319 2.85 10.53 -3.93
C PRO A 319 1.99 9.50 -3.19
N ARG A 320 2.22 8.19 -3.42
CA ARG A 320 1.51 7.14 -2.69
C ARG A 320 2.08 7.00 -1.28
N LEU A 321 3.41 7.06 -1.13
CA LEU A 321 4.06 7.05 0.18
C LEU A 321 3.56 8.21 1.05
N SER A 322 3.46 9.41 0.47
CA SER A 322 2.92 10.60 1.12
C SER A 322 1.53 10.36 1.71
N ARG A 323 0.59 9.84 0.89
CA ARG A 323 -0.77 9.52 1.35
C ARG A 323 -0.81 8.41 2.41
N GLN A 324 0.09 7.44 2.34
CA GLN A 324 0.13 6.34 3.31
C GLN A 324 0.77 6.77 4.64
N ALA A 325 1.73 7.70 4.61
CA ALA A 325 2.23 8.35 5.80
C ALA A 325 1.16 9.19 6.49
N ASP A 326 0.38 9.98 5.71
CA ASP A 326 -0.79 10.69 6.25
C ASP A 326 -1.83 9.73 6.83
N HIS A 327 -2.10 8.61 6.15
CA HIS A 327 -3.05 7.62 6.63
C HIS A 327 -2.58 6.99 7.94
N LEU A 328 -1.31 6.62 8.05
CA LEU A 328 -0.73 6.05 9.26
C LEU A 328 -0.76 7.05 10.43
N LEU A 329 -0.43 8.32 10.17
CA LEU A 329 -0.54 9.39 11.16
C LEU A 329 -1.99 9.60 11.60
N ALA A 330 -2.95 9.60 10.67
CA ALA A 330 -4.36 9.73 11.01
C ALA A 330 -4.87 8.56 11.88
N LEU A 331 -4.42 7.33 11.62
CA LEU A 331 -4.72 6.18 12.49
C LEU A 331 -4.15 6.36 13.89
N TYR A 332 -2.91 6.86 13.97
CA TYR A 332 -2.22 7.12 15.23
C TYR A 332 -2.88 8.24 16.04
N ASP A 333 -3.24 9.34 15.39
CA ASP A 333 -3.91 10.48 16.04
C ASP A 333 -5.35 10.12 16.48
N GLU A 334 -6.02 9.20 15.77
CA GLU A 334 -7.36 8.71 16.13
C GLU A 334 -7.35 7.80 17.37
N ASP A 335 -6.44 6.82 17.41
CA ASP A 335 -6.33 5.86 18.50
C ASP A 335 -4.89 5.34 18.64
N ARG A 336 -4.07 6.14 19.34
CA ARG A 336 -2.66 5.85 19.63
C ARG A 336 -2.46 4.45 20.21
N ASP A 337 -3.20 4.14 21.28
CA ASP A 337 -3.06 2.88 22.01
C ASP A 337 -3.49 1.71 21.14
N GLY A 338 -4.57 1.86 20.37
CA GLY A 338 -5.01 0.88 19.40
C GLY A 338 -3.99 0.61 18.29
N VAL A 339 -3.29 1.64 17.78
CA VAL A 339 -2.23 1.45 16.77
C VAL A 339 -1.02 0.75 17.37
N LEU A 340 -0.55 1.19 18.54
CA LEU A 340 0.57 0.54 19.25
C LEU A 340 0.26 -0.93 19.53
N PHE A 341 -0.98 -1.23 19.92
CA PHE A 341 -1.45 -2.59 20.10
C PHE A 341 -1.45 -3.35 18.77
N ALA A 342 -2.06 -2.79 17.73
CA ALA A 342 -2.25 -3.42 16.43
C ALA A 342 -0.94 -3.82 15.74
N LEU A 343 0.13 -3.05 15.92
CA LEU A 343 1.47 -3.37 15.39
C LEU A 343 1.96 -4.76 15.79
N ARG A 344 1.64 -5.21 17.01
CA ARG A 344 2.02 -6.54 17.48
C ARG A 344 1.34 -7.66 16.69
N PHE A 345 0.17 -7.40 16.12
CA PHE A 345 -0.71 -8.40 15.49
C PHE A 345 -0.61 -8.44 13.97
N LEU A 346 0.31 -7.69 13.35
CA LEU A 346 0.63 -7.78 11.91
C LEU A 346 1.43 -9.06 11.57
N THR A 347 1.07 -10.21 12.15
CA THR A 347 1.81 -11.49 12.07
C THR A 347 1.93 -12.05 10.65
N ARG A 348 1.07 -11.58 9.75
CA ARG A 348 1.01 -12.00 8.35
C ARG A 348 1.96 -11.23 7.44
N GLU A 349 2.39 -10.05 7.89
CA GLU A 349 3.27 -9.18 7.13
C GLU A 349 4.73 -9.63 7.25
N SER A 350 5.49 -9.42 6.18
CA SER A 350 6.92 -9.69 6.16
C SER A 350 7.63 -8.82 7.20
N TRP A 351 8.78 -9.30 7.68
CA TRP A 351 9.54 -8.60 8.71
C TRP A 351 9.87 -7.14 8.33
N PRO A 352 10.39 -6.81 7.13
CA PRO A 352 10.69 -5.41 6.78
C PRO A 352 9.46 -4.49 6.83
N VAL A 353 8.27 -5.01 6.44
CA VAL A 353 7.02 -4.24 6.45
C VAL A 353 6.56 -3.99 7.88
N ARG A 354 6.51 -5.04 8.72
CA ARG A 354 6.11 -4.92 10.13
C ARG A 354 7.06 -4.02 10.90
N HIS A 355 8.36 -4.23 10.70
CA HIS A 355 9.42 -3.47 11.35
C HIS A 355 9.37 -1.99 10.95
N GLY A 356 9.25 -1.68 9.66
CA GLY A 356 9.11 -0.30 9.18
C GLY A 356 7.90 0.43 9.79
N LEU A 357 6.74 -0.23 9.86
CA LEU A 357 5.55 0.35 10.51
C LEU A 357 5.75 0.54 12.02
N SER A 358 6.37 -0.44 12.68
CA SER A 358 6.64 -0.38 14.13
C SER A 358 7.58 0.77 14.46
N VAL A 359 8.72 0.86 13.76
CA VAL A 359 9.70 1.93 13.92
C VAL A 359 9.06 3.30 13.63
N ALA A 360 8.24 3.42 12.59
CA ALA A 360 7.58 4.69 12.27
C ALA A 360 6.68 5.21 13.39
N ILE A 361 5.83 4.33 13.95
CA ILE A 361 4.93 4.70 15.05
C ILE A 361 5.69 4.89 16.36
N LEU A 362 6.61 3.99 16.71
CA LEU A 362 7.37 4.09 17.95
C LEU A 362 8.26 5.34 17.96
N LEU A 363 8.83 5.71 16.81
CA LEU A 363 9.63 6.91 16.67
C LEU A 363 8.77 8.16 16.80
N ILE A 364 7.65 8.26 16.08
CA ILE A 364 6.80 9.46 16.18
C ILE A 364 6.16 9.61 17.56
N ASP A 365 5.91 8.50 18.26
CA ASP A 365 5.35 8.50 19.60
C ASP A 365 6.38 8.81 20.71
N LEU A 366 7.66 8.54 20.43
CA LEU A 366 8.78 8.92 21.30
C LEU A 366 9.12 10.41 21.16
N LEU A 367 9.02 10.91 19.94
CA LEU A 367 9.17 12.32 19.61
C LEU A 367 7.91 13.06 20.08
N GLU A 368 8.07 14.22 20.71
CA GLU A 368 6.94 14.96 21.28
C GLU A 368 5.96 15.48 20.21
N ASP A 369 4.70 15.70 20.60
CA ASP A 369 3.61 16.19 19.74
C ASP A 369 3.83 17.60 19.15
N SER A 370 4.87 18.31 19.59
CA SER A 370 5.19 19.68 19.17
C SER A 370 5.82 19.78 17.76
N LEU A 371 6.10 18.65 17.10
CA LEU A 371 6.66 18.64 15.76
C LEU A 371 5.65 19.12 14.70
N PRO A 372 6.07 19.98 13.74
CA PRO A 372 5.24 20.37 12.61
C PRO A 372 4.76 19.16 11.78
N GLY A 373 3.53 19.21 11.27
CA GLY A 373 2.91 18.10 10.53
C GLY A 373 3.76 17.56 9.37
N GLU A 374 4.37 18.43 8.57
CA GLU A 374 5.26 18.03 7.46
C GLU A 374 6.52 17.29 7.94
N LEU A 375 7.04 17.68 9.11
CA LEU A 375 8.18 17.02 9.72
C LEU A 375 7.78 15.64 10.27
N ARG A 376 6.64 15.55 10.98
CA ARG A 376 6.06 14.28 11.44
C ARG A 376 5.89 13.31 10.27
N LYS A 377 5.31 13.79 9.17
CA LYS A 377 5.07 13.01 7.95
C LYS A 377 6.37 12.54 7.29
N SER A 378 7.38 13.41 7.19
CA SER A 378 8.69 13.05 6.65
C SER A 378 9.38 11.97 7.50
N ILE A 379 9.31 12.08 8.83
CA ILE A 379 9.87 11.08 9.77
C ILE A 379 9.16 9.74 9.59
N VAL A 380 7.83 9.75 9.63
CA VAL A 380 7.01 8.54 9.47
C VAL A 380 7.30 7.86 8.13
N ALA A 381 7.30 8.60 7.03
CA ALA A 381 7.57 8.03 5.71
C ALA A 381 8.99 7.45 5.58
N SER A 382 9.99 8.14 6.12
CA SER A 382 11.38 7.66 6.13
C SER A 382 11.53 6.38 6.95
N ALA A 383 10.91 6.33 8.13
CA ALA A 383 10.92 5.16 9.00
C ALA A 383 10.13 3.98 8.41
N MET A 384 9.00 4.21 7.76
CA MET A 384 8.21 3.15 7.10
C MET A 384 9.01 2.36 6.07
N ILE A 385 9.98 3.01 5.42
CA ILE A 385 10.70 2.44 4.27
C ILE A 385 12.17 2.13 4.55
N HIS A 386 12.73 2.52 5.70
CA HIS A 386 14.17 2.48 5.99
C HIS A 386 14.82 1.13 5.67
N ASP A 387 14.10 0.05 5.93
CA ASP A 387 14.56 -1.32 5.77
C ASP A 387 14.03 -2.02 4.51
N LEU A 388 13.22 -1.34 3.70
CA LEU A 388 12.70 -1.93 2.46
C LEU A 388 13.81 -2.26 1.47
N GLY A 389 14.96 -1.57 1.52
CA GLY A 389 16.13 -1.96 0.71
C GLY A 389 16.61 -3.39 0.97
N LYS A 390 16.36 -3.96 2.16
CA LYS A 390 16.78 -5.33 2.52
C LYS A 390 16.07 -6.40 1.69
N VAL A 391 14.97 -6.08 1.00
CA VAL A 391 14.26 -7.01 0.11
C VAL A 391 15.07 -7.34 -1.14
N LEU A 392 16.06 -6.51 -1.48
CA LEU A 392 16.98 -6.68 -2.61
C LEU A 392 18.17 -7.59 -2.27
N LEU A 393 18.35 -7.92 -0.98
CA LEU A 393 19.39 -8.84 -0.56
C LEU A 393 19.04 -10.26 -1.00
N PRO A 394 20.04 -11.06 -1.46
CA PRO A 394 19.81 -12.47 -1.78
C PRO A 394 19.19 -13.22 -0.60
N GLU A 395 18.26 -14.13 -0.87
CA GLU A 395 17.58 -14.90 0.18
C GLU A 395 18.53 -15.61 1.17
N PRO A 396 19.63 -16.26 0.74
CA PRO A 396 20.58 -16.88 1.67
C PRO A 396 21.10 -15.88 2.70
N LEU A 397 21.46 -14.67 2.26
CA LEU A 397 21.97 -13.60 3.11
C LEU A 397 20.92 -13.13 4.12
N ARG A 398 19.63 -13.09 3.75
CA ARG A 398 18.55 -12.70 4.68
C ARG A 398 18.30 -13.74 5.78
N LEU A 399 18.66 -15.00 5.53
CA LEU A 399 18.47 -16.13 6.43
C LEU A 399 19.75 -16.48 7.22
N THR A 400 20.88 -15.87 6.87
CA THR A 400 22.18 -16.13 7.50
C THR A 400 22.18 -15.66 8.97
N PRO A 401 22.58 -16.52 9.93
CA PRO A 401 22.65 -16.17 11.35
C PRO A 401 23.81 -15.21 11.67
N THR A 402 24.93 -15.31 10.95
CA THR A 402 26.16 -14.55 11.18
C THR A 402 26.78 -14.11 9.86
N PHE A 403 27.08 -12.82 9.72
CA PHE A 403 27.65 -12.29 8.48
C PHE A 403 29.18 -12.33 8.50
N GLY A 404 29.80 -12.90 7.47
CA GLY A 404 31.19 -12.67 7.11
C GLY A 404 31.39 -11.28 6.46
N ASP A 405 32.63 -10.88 6.17
CA ASP A 405 32.93 -9.52 5.70
C ASP A 405 32.27 -9.18 4.36
N ALA A 406 32.28 -10.11 3.40
CA ALA A 406 31.60 -9.93 2.12
C ALA A 406 30.07 -9.79 2.26
N GLU A 407 29.50 -10.54 3.20
CA GLU A 407 28.08 -10.52 3.53
C GLU A 407 27.69 -9.21 4.24
N ARG A 408 28.53 -8.71 5.16
CA ARG A 408 28.36 -7.38 5.79
C ARG A 408 28.41 -6.28 4.74
N ASN A 409 29.40 -6.30 3.85
CA ASN A 409 29.51 -5.30 2.79
C ASN A 409 28.24 -5.27 1.92
N ARG A 410 27.66 -6.44 1.62
CA ARG A 410 26.41 -6.51 0.85
C ARG A 410 25.19 -6.09 1.67
N LEU A 411 25.16 -6.38 2.97
CA LEU A 411 24.13 -5.87 3.87
C LEU A 411 24.14 -4.34 3.84
N VAL A 412 25.29 -3.69 3.96
CA VAL A 412 25.41 -2.21 3.95
C VAL A 412 24.82 -1.58 2.69
N GLN A 413 24.92 -2.24 1.54
CA GLN A 413 24.43 -1.71 0.26
C GLN A 413 22.91 -1.47 0.23
N HIS A 414 22.13 -2.11 1.09
CA HIS A 414 20.67 -1.94 1.11
C HIS A 414 20.24 -0.49 1.33
N VAL A 415 21.02 0.27 2.11
CA VAL A 415 20.77 1.69 2.38
C VAL A 415 20.96 2.52 1.11
N GLY A 416 22.07 2.26 0.39
CA GLY A 416 22.37 2.91 -0.89
C GLY A 416 21.31 2.60 -1.93
N TRP A 417 20.92 1.33 -2.07
CA TRP A 417 19.84 0.94 -2.98
C TRP A 417 18.53 1.64 -2.63
N LEU A 418 18.12 1.66 -1.36
CA LEU A 418 16.90 2.38 -0.98
C LEU A 418 16.95 3.87 -1.36
N ARG A 419 18.08 4.53 -1.12
CA ARG A 419 18.29 5.94 -1.48
C ARG A 419 18.16 6.17 -2.97
N GLU A 420 18.76 5.31 -3.81
CA GLU A 420 18.63 5.38 -5.27
C GLU A 420 17.17 5.25 -5.73
N ARG A 421 16.37 4.44 -5.03
CA ARG A 421 14.95 4.17 -5.34
C ARG A 421 13.99 5.24 -4.84
N LEU A 422 14.51 6.29 -4.19
CA LEU A 422 13.78 7.44 -3.67
C LEU A 422 14.19 8.78 -4.31
N SER A 423 15.08 8.76 -5.30
CA SER A 423 15.62 9.96 -5.95
C SER A 423 14.55 10.95 -6.46
N HIS A 424 13.34 10.48 -6.76
CA HIS A 424 12.21 11.29 -7.22
C HIS A 424 11.22 11.72 -6.10
N CYS A 425 11.51 11.46 -4.83
CA CYS A 425 10.66 11.82 -3.68
C CYS A 425 11.06 13.14 -3.03
N ALA A 426 10.83 14.26 -3.72
CA ALA A 426 11.28 15.59 -3.26
C ALA A 426 10.54 16.17 -2.03
N TRP A 427 9.40 15.58 -1.64
CA TRP A 427 8.61 16.08 -0.51
C TRP A 427 9.14 15.65 0.86
N ILE A 428 9.93 14.57 0.92
CA ILE A 428 10.56 14.14 2.16
C ILE A 428 11.75 15.06 2.41
N ASN A 429 11.80 15.67 3.60
CA ASN A 429 12.95 16.49 3.96
C ASN A 429 14.25 15.65 3.93
N ALA A 430 15.23 16.09 3.14
CA ALA A 430 16.46 15.33 2.92
C ALA A 430 17.24 15.03 4.21
N SER A 431 17.28 15.98 5.16
CA SER A 431 17.97 15.77 6.44
C SER A 431 17.23 14.79 7.36
N VAL A 432 15.91 14.72 7.24
CA VAL A 432 15.08 13.74 7.97
C VAL A 432 15.27 12.36 7.37
N PHE A 433 15.23 12.24 6.05
CA PHE A 433 15.49 10.98 5.36
C PHE A 433 16.89 10.44 5.71
N GLU A 434 17.90 11.32 5.69
CA GLU A 434 19.26 10.94 6.06
C GLU A 434 19.33 10.38 7.47
N ALA A 435 18.76 11.10 8.45
CA ALA A 435 18.79 10.68 9.86
C ALA A 435 17.97 9.40 10.12
N THR A 436 16.77 9.29 9.57
CA THR A 436 15.79 8.25 9.93
C THR A 436 15.86 7.02 9.04
N ALA A 437 16.29 7.13 7.79
CA ALA A 437 16.40 5.98 6.88
C ALA A 437 17.84 5.55 6.64
N CYS A 438 18.78 6.50 6.50
CA CYS A 438 20.15 6.17 6.13
C CYS A 438 21.06 5.93 7.33
N GLN A 439 20.95 6.75 8.37
CA GLN A 439 21.82 6.72 9.55
C GLN A 439 21.25 5.91 10.72
N ILE A 440 20.07 5.29 10.56
CA ILE A 440 19.40 4.54 11.63
C ILE A 440 20.23 3.34 12.15
N ASN A 441 21.12 2.82 11.31
CA ASN A 441 22.03 1.73 11.65
C ASN A 441 23.40 2.22 12.19
N GLU A 442 23.62 3.54 12.28
CA GLU A 442 24.85 4.12 12.84
C GLU A 442 24.89 3.97 14.37
N ARG A 443 26.09 3.98 14.95
CA ARG A 443 26.33 3.81 16.39
C ARG A 443 27.35 4.85 16.87
N LEU A 444 27.24 5.31 18.12
CA LEU A 444 28.06 6.41 18.63
C LEU A 444 29.59 6.12 18.59
N ASP A 445 29.98 4.85 18.68
CA ASP A 445 31.37 4.38 18.58
C ASP A 445 31.89 4.28 17.14
N GLY A 446 31.03 4.53 16.14
CA GLY A 446 31.34 4.35 14.72
C GLY A 446 31.28 2.89 14.25
N SER A 447 30.82 1.93 15.07
CA SER A 447 30.68 0.53 14.66
C SER A 447 29.46 0.28 13.75
N GLY A 448 28.64 1.32 13.54
CA GLY A 448 27.45 1.27 12.71
C GLY A 448 27.75 1.40 11.22
N TYR A 449 26.69 1.52 10.42
CA TYR A 449 26.79 1.61 8.96
C TYR A 449 25.65 2.49 8.40
N PRO A 450 25.75 3.01 7.16
CA PRO A 450 26.76 2.72 6.13
C PRO A 450 28.07 3.49 6.21
N ALA A 451 28.12 4.64 6.90
CA ALA A 451 29.25 5.56 6.90
C ALA A 451 30.16 5.43 8.14
N GLY A 452 29.71 4.75 9.21
CA GLY A 452 30.52 4.57 10.42
C GLY A 452 30.69 5.87 11.20
N ILE A 453 29.62 6.68 11.22
CA ILE A 453 29.60 8.03 11.79
C ILE A 453 29.73 7.96 13.31
N ARG A 454 30.57 8.81 13.88
CA ARG A 454 30.83 8.85 15.33
C ARG A 454 29.96 9.89 16.03
N ASP A 455 29.86 9.76 17.35
CA ASP A 455 29.02 10.56 18.26
C ASP A 455 28.84 12.03 17.84
N ASP A 456 29.94 12.77 17.69
CA ASP A 456 29.97 14.21 17.38
C ASP A 456 29.29 14.62 16.07
N GLU A 457 29.14 13.69 15.13
CA GLU A 457 28.53 13.91 13.81
C GLU A 457 27.09 13.37 13.70
N LEU A 458 26.65 12.53 14.64
CA LEU A 458 25.30 11.96 14.67
C LEU A 458 24.29 12.94 15.27
N ARG A 459 23.35 13.39 14.44
CA ARG A 459 22.25 14.29 14.85
C ARG A 459 21.26 13.60 15.78
N GLU A 460 20.59 14.38 16.64
CA GLU A 460 19.58 13.92 17.61
C GLU A 460 18.55 12.93 17.02
N LEU A 461 17.98 13.26 15.85
CA LEU A 461 16.99 12.39 15.20
C LEU A 461 17.58 11.02 14.80
N ALA A 462 18.83 10.97 14.34
CA ALA A 462 19.50 9.71 14.00
C ALA A 462 19.75 8.86 15.25
N ARG A 463 20.14 9.49 16.37
CA ARG A 463 20.31 8.82 17.67
C ARG A 463 19.00 8.22 18.18
N ALA A 464 17.91 8.99 18.11
CA ALA A 464 16.57 8.53 18.47
C ALA A 464 16.12 7.37 17.57
N SER A 465 16.28 7.50 16.25
CA SER A 465 15.96 6.45 15.27
C SER A 465 16.74 5.16 15.55
N ALA A 466 18.05 5.25 15.82
CA ALA A 466 18.90 4.09 16.12
C ALA A 466 18.47 3.33 17.38
N VAL A 467 18.05 4.05 18.43
CA VAL A 467 17.51 3.43 19.65
C VAL A 467 16.20 2.72 19.38
N VAL A 468 15.27 3.35 18.66
CA VAL A 468 13.95 2.75 18.33
C VAL A 468 14.11 1.51 17.45
N ASP A 469 14.94 1.59 16.41
CA ASP A 469 15.28 0.47 15.52
C ASP A 469 15.86 -0.72 16.30
N ALA A 470 16.88 -0.46 17.13
CA ALA A 470 17.52 -1.50 17.93
C ALA A 470 16.52 -2.19 18.87
N ILE A 471 15.63 -1.43 19.52
CA ILE A 471 14.63 -2.00 20.42
C ILE A 471 13.66 -2.90 19.66
N ASP A 472 13.09 -2.43 18.54
CA ASP A 472 12.12 -3.22 17.77
C ASP A 472 12.77 -4.47 17.15
N ALA A 473 13.97 -4.32 16.56
CA ALA A 473 14.72 -5.42 15.96
C ALA A 473 15.18 -6.46 17.01
N MET A 474 15.52 -6.05 18.23
CA MET A 474 15.89 -6.98 19.30
C MET A 474 14.70 -7.79 19.83
N ARG A 475 13.50 -7.22 19.75
CA ARG A 475 12.23 -7.83 20.15
C ARG A 475 11.65 -8.78 19.10
N ALA A 476 12.17 -8.76 17.87
CA ALA A 476 11.81 -9.72 16.83
C ALA A 476 12.54 -11.07 16.99
N GLN A 477 11.90 -12.15 16.56
CA GLN A 477 12.55 -13.46 16.43
C GLN A 477 13.50 -13.45 15.23
N ARG A 478 14.70 -14.01 15.39
CA ARG A 478 15.66 -14.19 14.30
C ARG A 478 16.06 -15.67 14.17
N PRO A 479 16.60 -16.11 13.02
CA PRO A 479 17.07 -17.49 12.85
C PRO A 479 18.10 -17.91 13.90
N ASP A 480 18.93 -16.97 14.36
CA ASP A 480 20.03 -17.18 15.28
C ASP A 480 19.66 -17.02 16.76
N ARG A 481 18.52 -16.39 17.09
CA ARG A 481 18.15 -16.12 18.48
C ARG A 481 16.65 -15.94 18.71
N PRO A 482 16.14 -16.33 19.90
CA PRO A 482 14.79 -15.99 20.31
C PRO A 482 14.64 -14.45 20.52
N PRO A 483 13.40 -13.94 20.53
CA PRO A 483 13.11 -12.57 20.94
C PRO A 483 13.68 -12.26 22.33
N TRP A 484 14.18 -11.05 22.53
CA TRP A 484 14.59 -10.58 23.86
C TRP A 484 13.41 -9.95 24.59
N ARG A 485 13.39 -10.06 25.93
CA ARG A 485 12.47 -9.30 26.78
C ARG A 485 12.86 -7.83 26.78
N LEU A 486 11.90 -6.92 26.85
CA LEU A 486 12.19 -5.48 26.85
C LEU A 486 13.16 -5.06 27.97
N ALA A 487 12.99 -5.57 29.19
CA ALA A 487 13.91 -5.30 30.29
C ALA A 487 15.38 -5.69 29.98
N ALA A 488 15.58 -6.79 29.24
CA ALA A 488 16.92 -7.22 28.83
C ALA A 488 17.50 -6.34 27.72
N ILE A 489 16.65 -5.90 26.78
CA ILE A 489 17.01 -4.95 25.73
C ILE A 489 17.42 -3.60 26.35
N TYR A 490 16.61 -3.07 27.27
CA TYR A 490 16.90 -1.82 27.97
C TYR A 490 18.21 -1.88 28.73
N ARG A 491 18.45 -2.96 29.48
CA ARG A 491 19.72 -3.17 30.17
C ARG A 491 20.89 -3.19 29.18
N TYR A 492 20.78 -3.94 28.10
CA TYR A 492 21.82 -4.00 27.08
C TYR A 492 22.13 -2.62 26.48
N LEU A 493 21.11 -1.85 26.10
CA LEU A 493 21.29 -0.49 25.56
C LEU A 493 21.92 0.46 26.59
N LEU A 494 21.53 0.38 27.86
CA LEU A 494 22.09 1.21 28.94
C LEU A 494 23.54 0.82 29.31
N ASP A 495 23.88 -0.46 29.18
CA ASP A 495 25.23 -0.99 29.45
C ASP A 495 26.22 -0.71 28.29
N HIS A 496 25.74 -0.22 27.14
CA HIS A 496 26.55 0.15 25.97
C HIS A 496 26.36 1.64 25.59
N PRO A 497 26.70 2.58 26.50
CA PRO A 497 26.59 4.02 26.23
C PRO A 497 27.55 4.50 25.13
N ASP A 498 28.58 3.71 24.83
CA ASP A 498 29.49 3.89 23.69
C ASP A 498 28.79 3.67 22.35
N LYS A 499 27.67 2.93 22.31
CA LYS A 499 26.96 2.59 21.06
C LYS A 499 25.64 3.32 20.91
N PHE A 500 24.93 3.51 22.02
CA PHE A 500 23.57 4.04 22.04
C PHE A 500 23.45 5.25 22.97
N ASP A 501 22.69 6.25 22.54
CA ASP A 501 22.45 7.43 23.35
C ASP A 501 21.53 7.11 24.53
N THR A 502 22.10 7.04 25.74
CA THR A 502 21.36 6.67 26.95
C THR A 502 20.26 7.65 27.31
N SER A 503 20.29 8.90 26.85
CA SER A 503 19.23 9.88 27.09
C SER A 503 17.94 9.47 26.34
N TRP A 504 18.08 9.05 25.08
CA TRP A 504 17.01 8.51 24.25
C TRP A 504 16.50 7.17 24.76
N VAL A 505 17.38 6.29 25.25
CA VAL A 505 16.98 5.03 25.91
C VAL A 505 16.12 5.31 27.15
N LYS A 506 16.55 6.23 28.02
CA LYS A 506 15.78 6.63 29.22
C LYS A 506 14.46 7.31 28.87
N ARG A 507 14.40 8.06 27.76
CA ARG A 507 13.15 8.66 27.26
C ARG A 507 12.20 7.59 26.75
N PHE A 508 12.71 6.58 26.03
CA PHE A 508 11.92 5.43 25.59
C PHE A 508 11.32 4.68 26.77
N ILE A 509 12.13 4.35 27.79
CA ILE A 509 11.66 3.66 29.00
C ILE A 509 10.57 4.46 29.71
N ARG A 510 10.73 5.79 29.82
CA ARG A 510 9.70 6.66 30.43
C ARG A 510 8.40 6.70 29.63
N ARG A 511 8.48 6.69 28.30
CA ARG A 511 7.31 6.77 27.41
C ARG A 511 6.55 5.45 27.31
N PHE A 512 7.26 4.33 27.26
CA PHE A 512 6.69 3.02 26.95
C PHE A 512 6.66 2.05 28.14
N GLY A 513 7.33 2.39 29.24
CA GLY A 513 7.40 1.55 30.43
C GLY A 513 8.19 0.25 30.23
N LEU A 514 8.15 -0.62 31.23
CA LEU A 514 8.75 -1.96 31.16
C LEU A 514 7.87 -2.98 30.41
N TYR A 515 6.57 -2.71 30.35
CA TYR A 515 5.55 -3.57 29.75
C TYR A 515 4.68 -2.74 28.81
N PRO A 516 5.19 -2.39 27.61
CA PRO A 516 4.48 -1.53 26.67
C PRO A 516 3.18 -2.15 26.17
N ILE A 517 2.34 -1.33 25.56
CA ILE A 517 1.12 -1.76 24.88
C ILE A 517 1.45 -2.88 23.88
N GLY A 518 0.63 -3.93 23.91
CA GLY A 518 0.84 -5.15 23.12
C GLY A 518 1.79 -6.17 23.74
N SER A 519 2.35 -5.95 24.93
CA SER A 519 3.03 -7.00 25.70
C SER A 519 2.03 -7.95 26.36
N LEU A 520 2.38 -9.23 26.44
CA LEU A 520 1.66 -10.21 27.25
C LEU A 520 2.39 -10.33 28.60
N VAL A 521 1.68 -10.09 29.69
CA VAL A 521 2.24 -10.12 31.06
C VAL A 521 1.59 -11.22 31.89
N ARG A 522 2.34 -11.70 32.90
CA ARG A 522 1.85 -12.61 33.92
C ARG A 522 1.80 -11.90 35.27
N PHE A 523 0.67 -12.02 35.96
CA PHE A 523 0.42 -11.47 37.29
C PHE A 523 0.68 -12.49 38.42
N ASP A 524 0.61 -12.04 39.67
CA ASP A 524 0.80 -12.84 40.89
C ASP A 524 -0.15 -14.03 40.99
N ASP A 525 -1.42 -13.85 40.60
CA ASP A 525 -2.43 -14.91 40.57
C ASP A 525 -2.22 -15.92 39.42
N ALA A 526 -1.07 -15.84 38.74
CA ALA A 526 -0.69 -16.58 37.54
C ALA A 526 -1.57 -16.31 36.31
N SER A 527 -2.50 -15.34 36.38
CA SER A 527 -3.27 -14.92 35.22
C SER A 527 -2.40 -14.22 34.18
N LEU A 528 -2.88 -14.24 32.94
CA LEU A 528 -2.21 -13.63 31.80
C LEU A 528 -3.08 -12.48 31.29
N GLY A 529 -2.43 -11.38 30.88
CA GLY A 529 -3.12 -10.23 30.32
C GLY A 529 -2.32 -9.54 29.22
N TRP A 530 -2.99 -9.18 28.13
CA TRP A 530 -2.42 -8.31 27.11
C TRP A 530 -2.55 -6.85 27.54
N VAL A 531 -1.45 -6.10 27.55
CA VAL A 531 -1.46 -4.68 27.88
C VAL A 531 -2.13 -3.89 26.74
N LEU A 532 -3.20 -3.17 27.07
CA LEU A 532 -3.98 -2.35 26.12
C LEU A 532 -3.75 -0.85 26.29
N ALA A 533 -3.40 -0.39 27.49
CA ALA A 533 -3.11 1.01 27.77
C ALA A 533 -2.12 1.14 28.93
N LEU A 534 -1.46 2.29 29.02
CA LEU A 534 -0.54 2.66 30.11
C LEU A 534 -1.10 3.87 30.88
N ASP A 535 -0.67 4.04 32.13
CA ASP A 535 -0.84 5.28 32.89
C ASP A 535 0.28 6.29 32.57
N ASP A 536 0.21 7.50 33.16
CA ASP A 536 1.21 8.56 32.97
C ASP A 536 2.61 8.18 33.48
N GLN A 537 2.72 7.13 34.30
CA GLN A 537 3.99 6.58 34.78
C GLN A 537 4.50 5.42 33.93
N GLY A 538 3.82 5.08 32.82
CA GLY A 538 4.19 4.00 31.92
C GLY A 538 3.87 2.61 32.47
N ARG A 539 2.99 2.48 33.46
CA ARG A 539 2.53 1.19 34.01
C ARG A 539 1.23 0.76 33.33
N PRO A 540 0.97 -0.54 33.15
CA PRO A 540 -0.29 -1.01 32.58
C PRO A 540 -1.50 -0.50 33.36
N SER A 541 -2.39 0.23 32.69
CA SER A 541 -3.63 0.77 33.26
C SER A 541 -4.87 -0.01 32.82
N ARG A 542 -4.77 -0.71 31.67
CA ARG A 542 -5.83 -1.53 31.10
C ARG A 542 -5.27 -2.77 30.44
N VAL A 543 -5.83 -3.93 30.76
CA VAL A 543 -5.39 -5.22 30.20
C VAL A 543 -6.56 -6.08 29.73
N GLN A 544 -6.34 -6.83 28.65
CA GLN A 544 -7.25 -7.86 28.18
C GLN A 544 -6.82 -9.20 28.78
N ARG A 545 -7.56 -9.67 29.80
CA ARG A 545 -7.23 -10.93 30.47
C ARG A 545 -7.42 -12.10 29.50
N MET A 546 -6.53 -13.07 29.57
CA MET A 546 -6.53 -14.26 28.74
C MET A 546 -6.74 -15.50 29.60
N ALA A 547 -7.60 -16.41 29.14
CA ALA A 547 -7.80 -17.70 29.78
C ALA A 547 -6.81 -18.75 29.25
N GLY A 548 -6.34 -19.63 30.12
CA GLY A 548 -5.53 -20.79 29.74
C GLY A 548 -4.02 -20.54 29.70
N LYS A 549 -3.31 -21.36 28.91
CA LYS A 549 -1.85 -21.34 28.80
C LYS A 549 -1.39 -20.20 27.89
N PRO A 550 -0.17 -19.66 28.09
CA PRO A 550 0.38 -18.65 27.19
C PRO A 550 0.49 -19.20 25.76
N PRO A 551 0.07 -18.43 24.74
CA PRO A 551 0.14 -18.87 23.36
C PRO A 551 1.60 -18.95 22.91
N SER A 552 1.89 -19.90 22.02
CA SER A 552 3.23 -20.04 21.43
C SER A 552 3.53 -18.97 20.37
N GLN A 553 2.49 -18.44 19.71
CA GLN A 553 2.57 -17.40 18.69
C GLN A 553 1.53 -16.32 18.95
N VAL A 554 1.76 -15.11 18.43
CA VAL A 554 0.81 -14.01 18.56
C VAL A 554 -0.53 -14.41 17.90
N PRO A 555 -1.67 -14.31 18.62
CA PRO A 555 -2.97 -14.72 18.10
C PRO A 555 -3.33 -14.01 16.78
N ARG A 556 -3.95 -14.75 15.87
CA ARG A 556 -4.52 -14.21 14.62
C ARG A 556 -6.01 -13.96 14.71
N GLU A 557 -6.64 -14.45 15.77
CA GLU A 557 -8.07 -14.31 16.04
C GLU A 557 -8.31 -13.22 17.08
N PRO A 558 -9.54 -12.69 17.18
CA PRO A 558 -9.93 -11.75 18.22
C PRO A 558 -9.57 -12.29 19.60
N LEU A 559 -9.04 -11.41 20.45
CA LEU A 559 -8.71 -11.78 21.81
C LEU A 559 -10.00 -12.01 22.59
N ILE A 560 -10.07 -13.16 23.28
CA ILE A 560 -11.23 -13.56 24.07
C ILE A 560 -10.88 -13.41 25.55
N GLY A 561 -11.65 -12.60 26.26
CA GLY A 561 -11.62 -12.50 27.72
C GLY A 561 -12.24 -11.20 28.24
N PRO A 562 -12.25 -10.99 29.56
CA PRO A 562 -12.69 -9.73 30.14
C PRO A 562 -11.60 -8.65 30.04
N LEU A 563 -12.04 -7.43 29.76
CA LEU A 563 -11.27 -6.21 29.95
C LEU A 563 -11.13 -5.95 31.46
N VAL A 564 -9.92 -5.64 31.92
CA VAL A 564 -9.61 -5.43 33.34
C VAL A 564 -8.90 -4.09 33.52
N GLU A 565 -9.40 -3.26 34.44
CA GLU A 565 -8.91 -1.91 34.73
C GLU A 565 -9.23 -1.49 36.18
N GLY A 566 -8.57 -0.44 36.69
CA GLY A 566 -8.82 0.11 38.02
C GLY A 566 -8.60 -0.90 39.16
N GLU A 567 -9.55 -0.99 40.09
CA GLU A 567 -9.47 -1.90 41.26
C GLU A 567 -9.36 -3.38 40.85
N THR A 568 -9.99 -3.76 39.74
CA THR A 568 -9.93 -5.16 39.25
C THR A 568 -8.56 -5.52 38.72
N LEU A 569 -7.81 -4.56 38.16
CA LEU A 569 -6.43 -4.75 37.74
C LEU A 569 -5.50 -4.82 38.95
N ALA A 570 -5.70 -3.94 39.95
CA ALA A 570 -4.95 -3.97 41.19
C ALA A 570 -5.12 -5.31 41.95
N ALA A 571 -6.31 -5.92 41.87
CA ALA A 571 -6.59 -7.22 42.47
C ALA A 571 -5.84 -8.40 41.82
N LEU A 572 -5.29 -8.23 40.60
CA LEU A 572 -4.44 -9.27 39.97
C LEU A 572 -3.04 -9.34 40.62
N GLY A 573 -2.64 -8.32 41.36
CA GLY A 573 -1.31 -8.20 41.97
C GLY A 573 -0.27 -7.59 41.03
N GLU A 574 1.00 -7.74 41.38
CA GLU A 574 2.12 -7.19 40.63
C GLU A 574 2.43 -8.01 39.37
N ILE A 575 3.06 -7.37 38.38
CA ILE A 575 3.51 -8.05 37.18
C ILE A 575 4.81 -8.80 37.48
N GLN A 576 4.76 -10.12 37.41
CA GLN A 576 5.90 -11.00 37.67
C GLN A 576 6.87 -11.05 36.48
N ALA A 577 6.34 -11.12 35.25
CA ALA A 577 7.17 -11.20 34.05
C ALA A 577 6.41 -10.88 32.76
N GLU A 578 7.16 -10.40 31.76
CA GLU A 578 6.74 -10.44 30.36
C GLU A 578 6.86 -11.87 29.81
N VAL A 579 5.79 -12.33 29.16
CA VAL A 579 5.75 -13.61 28.46
C VAL A 579 6.19 -13.40 27.01
N ILE A 580 7.27 -14.08 26.62
CA ILE A 580 7.78 -14.02 25.26
C ILE A 580 6.91 -14.89 24.36
N ILE A 581 6.48 -14.33 23.23
CA ILE A 581 5.67 -15.01 22.23
C ILE A 581 6.34 -14.84 20.86
N GLY A 582 6.38 -15.93 20.07
CA GLY A 582 6.85 -15.91 18.69
C GLY A 582 5.97 -15.02 17.79
N ALA A 583 6.62 -14.38 16.81
CA ALA A 583 6.01 -13.38 15.92
C ALA A 583 5.28 -13.97 14.71
#